data_AF-A0A7X6BBP0-F1
#
_entry.id   AF-A0A7X6BBP0-F1
#
_cell.length_a   1.000
_cell.length_b   1.000
_cell.length_c   1.000
_cell.angle_alpha   90.00
_cell.angle_beta   90.00
_cell.angle_gamma   90.00
#
_symmetry.space_group_name_H-M   'P 1'
#
loop_
_entity.id
_entity.type
_entity.pdbx_description
1 polymer ?
#
loop_
_entity_poly.entity_id
_entity_poly.type
_entity_poly.pdbx_seq_one_letter_code
_entity_poly.pdbx_strand_id
1 'polypeptide(L)'
;MLSAFRRRYLDLLASIYIYNEHRGYTSIDRVLEAVRARAPDDHALIAAIEKHRADERKHYQMFKRWFELQGRMPLTVDRTCGHIDRFVEIMFRRPIDALDTQKLIEDDAQFEKLCRVISLTEQRGHRQVHILLNHPAVLSDKVLTRIFRIIEKDEPSHWAPYDGWLRAHGRREPRWWERAVDSFIHSELLFVKLPFLFLNPFVRRRTNWADAGEPLHPVRVAAAA
;
A
#
# COMPACT_ATOMS: atom_id res chain seq x y z
N MET A 1 22.16 22.23 8.51
CA MET A 1 20.88 22.42 7.78
C MET A 1 20.56 21.22 6.86
N LEU A 2 21.44 20.83 5.92
CA LEU A 2 21.22 19.68 5.01
C LEU A 2 20.90 18.34 5.73
N SER A 3 21.57 18.05 6.85
CA SER A 3 21.31 16.85 7.66
C SER A 3 19.89 16.81 8.26
N ALA A 4 19.41 17.95 8.77
CA ALA A 4 18.07 18.07 9.34
C ALA A 4 16.99 17.98 8.26
N PHE A 5 17.21 18.63 7.11
CA PHE A 5 16.34 18.56 5.94
C PHE A 5 16.20 17.11 5.44
N ARG A 6 17.32 16.41 5.26
CA ARG A 6 17.34 15.01 4.85
C ARG A 6 16.62 14.12 5.86
N ARG A 7 16.87 14.31 7.15
CA ARG A 7 16.21 13.54 8.20
C ARG A 7 14.70 13.74 8.20
N ARG A 8 14.24 14.99 8.00
CA ARG A 8 12.82 15.34 7.86
C ARG A 8 12.19 14.68 6.64
N TYR A 9 12.90 14.69 5.51
CA TYR A 9 12.46 14.03 4.28
C TYR A 9 12.28 12.53 4.50
N LEU A 10 13.29 11.84 5.06
CA LEU A 10 13.22 10.40 5.31
C LEU A 10 12.16 10.04 6.35
N ASP A 11 11.99 10.87 7.39
CA ASP A 11 10.89 10.74 8.36
C ASP A 11 9.53 10.74 7.65
N LEU A 12 9.28 11.74 6.82
CA LEU A 12 8.00 11.91 6.14
C LEU A 12 7.76 10.79 5.16
N LEU A 13 8.76 10.47 4.34
CA LEU A 13 8.71 9.37 3.38
C LEU A 13 8.37 8.05 4.07
N ALA A 14 9.14 7.66 5.09
CA ALA A 14 8.89 6.42 5.81
C ALA A 14 7.56 6.42 6.56
N SER A 15 7.07 7.59 7.02
CA SER A 15 5.76 7.71 7.68
C SER A 15 4.59 7.50 6.73
N ILE A 16 4.73 7.93 5.47
CA ILE A 16 3.73 7.67 4.43
C ILE A 16 3.76 6.22 4.01
N TYR A 17 4.95 5.64 3.80
CA TYR A 17 5.07 4.23 3.45
C TYR A 17 4.51 3.32 4.54
N ILE A 18 4.93 3.46 5.80
CA ILE A 18 4.39 2.62 6.89
C ILE A 18 2.86 2.75 7.05
N TYR A 19 2.30 3.92 6.71
CA TYR A 19 0.85 4.09 6.66
C TYR A 19 0.24 3.33 5.48
N ASN A 20 0.80 3.45 4.28
CA ASN A 20 0.32 2.76 3.09
C ASN A 20 0.40 1.24 3.24
N GLU A 21 1.50 0.68 3.73
CA GLU A 21 1.64 -0.77 3.99
C GLU A 21 0.57 -1.24 4.99
N HIS A 22 0.33 -0.45 6.05
CA HIS A 22 -0.71 -0.74 7.05
C HIS A 22 -2.10 -0.78 6.42
N ARG A 23 -2.41 0.22 5.59
CA ARG A 23 -3.68 0.28 4.84
C ARG A 23 -3.79 -0.84 3.82
N GLY A 24 -2.71 -1.21 3.14
CA GLY A 24 -2.63 -2.29 2.17
C GLY A 24 -3.08 -3.60 2.77
N TYR A 25 -2.33 -4.14 3.75
CA TYR A 25 -2.67 -5.46 4.30
C TYR A 25 -4.03 -5.49 5.02
N THR A 26 -4.43 -4.41 5.72
CA THR A 26 -5.74 -4.38 6.40
C THR A 26 -6.91 -4.31 5.42
N SER A 27 -6.72 -3.66 4.27
CA SER A 27 -7.74 -3.63 3.21
C SER A 27 -7.81 -4.97 2.48
N ILE A 28 -6.66 -5.62 2.26
CA ILE A 28 -6.61 -6.95 1.64
C ILE A 28 -7.30 -7.99 2.51
N ASP A 29 -7.23 -7.91 3.84
CA ASP A 29 -7.95 -8.82 4.74
C ASP A 29 -9.46 -8.85 4.40
N ARG A 30 -10.07 -7.69 4.15
CA ARG A 30 -11.50 -7.58 3.77
C ARG A 30 -11.79 -8.14 2.38
N VAL A 31 -10.86 -7.96 1.44
CA VAL A 31 -10.98 -8.52 0.08
C VAL A 31 -10.87 -10.05 0.14
N LEU A 32 -9.93 -10.55 0.92
CA LEU A 32 -9.68 -11.98 1.10
C LEU A 32 -10.88 -12.70 1.74
N GLU A 33 -11.49 -12.11 2.76
CA GLU A 33 -12.73 -12.62 3.37
C GLU A 33 -13.85 -12.77 2.32
N ALA A 34 -14.06 -11.73 1.52
CA ALA A 34 -15.13 -11.74 0.53
C ALA A 34 -14.82 -12.68 -0.66
N VAL A 35 -13.55 -12.80 -1.10
CA VAL A 35 -13.14 -13.75 -2.15
C VAL A 35 -13.35 -15.19 -1.69
N ARG A 36 -12.98 -15.52 -0.45
CA ARG A 36 -13.22 -16.85 0.15
C ARG A 36 -14.70 -17.19 0.22
N ALA A 37 -15.56 -16.21 0.47
CA ALA A 37 -17.01 -16.41 0.50
C ALA A 37 -17.60 -16.66 -0.90
N ARG A 38 -17.12 -15.95 -1.92
CA ARG A 38 -17.63 -16.06 -3.29
C ARG A 38 -17.09 -17.26 -4.05
N ALA A 39 -15.80 -17.53 -3.95
CA ALA A 39 -15.10 -18.53 -4.74
C ALA A 39 -14.18 -19.38 -3.84
N PRO A 40 -14.76 -20.20 -2.92
CA PRO A 40 -13.98 -20.97 -1.95
C PRO A 40 -13.01 -21.96 -2.62
N ASP A 41 -13.33 -22.43 -3.83
CA ASP A 41 -12.53 -23.40 -4.59
C ASP A 41 -11.46 -22.74 -5.48
N ASP A 42 -11.43 -21.40 -5.59
CA ASP A 42 -10.37 -20.69 -6.31
C ASP A 42 -9.13 -20.54 -5.41
N HIS A 43 -8.55 -21.69 -5.06
CA HIS A 43 -7.38 -21.77 -4.19
C HIS A 43 -6.18 -20.99 -4.73
N ALA A 44 -6.06 -20.87 -6.06
CA ALA A 44 -4.98 -20.12 -6.70
C ALA A 44 -5.10 -18.62 -6.43
N LEU A 45 -6.29 -18.03 -6.64
CA LEU A 45 -6.54 -16.63 -6.35
C LEU A 45 -6.42 -16.33 -4.85
N ILE A 46 -6.98 -17.19 -4.00
CA ILE A 46 -6.92 -17.05 -2.54
C ILE A 46 -5.47 -17.05 -2.07
N ALA A 47 -4.66 -18.03 -2.48
CA ALA A 47 -3.25 -18.11 -2.09
C ALA A 47 -2.43 -16.90 -2.59
N ALA A 48 -2.75 -16.39 -3.78
CA ALA A 48 -2.08 -15.22 -4.33
C ALA A 48 -2.40 -13.94 -3.53
N ILE A 49 -3.66 -13.75 -3.14
CA ILE A 49 -4.09 -12.62 -2.29
C ILE A 49 -3.51 -12.76 -0.87
N GLU A 50 -3.48 -13.96 -0.31
CA GLU A 50 -2.83 -14.24 0.98
C GLU A 50 -1.34 -13.90 0.97
N LYS A 51 -0.63 -14.27 -0.10
CA LYS A 51 0.78 -13.92 -0.29
C LYS A 51 0.94 -12.40 -0.37
N HIS A 52 0.14 -11.71 -1.18
CA HIS A 52 0.15 -10.25 -1.28
C HIS A 52 -0.02 -9.61 0.10
N ARG A 53 -1.04 -10.03 0.86
CA ARG A 53 -1.28 -9.58 2.24
C ARG A 53 -0.08 -9.81 3.17
N ALA A 54 0.57 -10.97 3.07
CA ALA A 54 1.72 -11.31 3.89
C ALA A 54 2.94 -10.44 3.56
N ASP A 55 3.16 -10.17 2.27
CA ASP A 55 4.23 -9.29 1.80
C ASP A 55 4.03 -7.85 2.30
N GLU A 56 2.83 -7.28 2.17
CA GLU A 56 2.46 -5.96 2.72
C GLU A 56 2.69 -5.87 4.24
N ARG A 57 2.30 -6.91 4.99
CA ARG A 57 2.54 -6.96 6.44
C ARG A 57 4.04 -7.01 6.77
N LYS A 58 4.82 -7.76 6.01
CA LYS A 58 6.28 -7.80 6.14
C LYS A 58 6.89 -6.44 5.82
N HIS A 59 6.40 -5.74 4.80
CA HIS A 59 6.83 -4.38 4.45
C HIS A 59 6.54 -3.39 5.58
N TYR A 60 5.33 -3.41 6.14
CA TYR A 60 4.98 -2.66 7.35
C TYR A 60 5.97 -2.92 8.50
N GLN A 61 6.27 -4.19 8.80
CA GLN A 61 7.19 -4.56 9.87
C GLN A 61 8.62 -4.05 9.61
N MET A 62 9.08 -4.04 8.37
CA MET A 62 10.38 -3.49 8.00
C MET A 62 10.45 -1.98 8.27
N PHE A 63 9.43 -1.21 7.89
CA PHE A 63 9.38 0.22 8.21
C PHE A 63 9.24 0.50 9.71
N LYS A 64 8.42 -0.28 10.41
CA LYS A 64 8.32 -0.23 11.89
C LYS A 64 9.69 -0.41 12.52
N ARG A 65 10.43 -1.44 12.09
CA ARG A 65 11.79 -1.70 12.57
C ARG A 65 12.75 -0.56 12.25
N TRP A 66 12.64 0.05 11.06
CA TRP A 66 13.44 1.23 10.73
C TRP A 66 13.18 2.38 11.73
N PHE A 67 11.92 2.68 12.06
CA PHE A 67 11.58 3.71 13.05
C PHE A 67 12.08 3.38 14.46
N GLU A 68 11.97 2.13 14.89
CA GLU A 68 12.52 1.65 16.16
C GLU A 68 14.03 1.89 16.25
N LEU A 69 14.79 1.59 15.19
CA LEU A 69 16.23 1.83 15.14
C LEU A 69 16.60 3.31 15.23
N GLN A 70 15.69 4.21 14.85
CA GLN A 70 15.86 5.66 15.00
C GLN A 70 15.37 6.18 16.37
N GLY A 71 14.80 5.33 17.22
CA GLY A 71 14.27 5.70 18.54
C GLY A 71 13.09 6.67 18.48
N ARG A 72 12.25 6.61 17.43
CA ARG A 72 11.16 7.56 17.20
C ARG A 72 9.94 6.91 16.56
N MET A 73 8.77 7.47 16.85
CA MET A 73 7.51 7.08 16.19
C MET A 73 7.34 7.76 14.82
N PRO A 74 6.62 7.14 13.86
CA PRO A 74 6.27 7.80 12.61
C PRO A 74 5.46 9.08 12.83
N LEU A 75 5.56 10.01 11.88
CA LEU A 75 4.67 11.17 11.81
C LEU A 75 3.24 10.70 11.60
N THR A 76 2.29 11.42 12.21
CA THR A 76 0.88 11.18 11.98
C THR A 76 0.52 11.68 10.59
N VAL A 77 0.23 10.73 9.71
CA VAL A 77 -0.36 10.95 8.39
C VAL A 77 -1.78 10.38 8.38
N ASP A 78 -2.62 10.93 7.53
CA ASP A 78 -4.03 10.54 7.41
C ASP A 78 -4.31 9.91 6.03
N ARG A 79 -5.57 9.52 5.83
CA ARG A 79 -6.09 8.93 4.59
C ARG A 79 -5.86 9.77 3.34
N THR A 80 -5.56 11.06 3.47
CA THR A 80 -5.23 11.90 2.30
C THR A 80 -3.84 11.60 1.74
N CYS A 81 -3.01 10.86 2.49
CA CYS A 81 -1.74 10.31 2.03
C CYS A 81 -1.86 8.86 1.53
N GLY A 82 -2.98 8.19 1.81
CA GLY A 82 -3.28 6.83 1.36
C GLY A 82 -3.69 6.79 -0.09
N HIS A 83 -2.85 6.25 -0.97
CA HIS A 83 -3.16 6.20 -2.40
C HIS A 83 -4.43 5.38 -2.65
N ILE A 84 -4.48 4.15 -2.13
CA ILE A 84 -5.63 3.25 -2.30
C ILE A 84 -6.90 3.84 -1.68
N ASP A 85 -6.82 4.49 -0.52
CA ASP A 85 -7.95 5.17 0.12
C ASP A 85 -8.58 6.21 -0.82
N ARG A 86 -7.75 7.09 -1.40
CA ARG A 86 -8.20 8.14 -2.31
C ARG A 86 -8.70 7.59 -3.63
N PHE A 87 -8.05 6.57 -4.15
CA PHE A 87 -8.45 5.94 -5.41
C PHE A 87 -9.83 5.29 -5.25
N VAL A 88 -10.00 4.50 -4.20
CA VAL A 88 -11.28 3.87 -3.87
C VAL A 88 -12.36 4.92 -3.61
N GLU A 89 -12.05 5.97 -2.83
CA GLU A 89 -12.98 7.07 -2.54
C GLU A 89 -13.50 7.74 -3.83
N ILE A 90 -12.63 7.99 -4.80
CA ILE A 90 -13.02 8.61 -6.08
C ILE A 90 -13.79 7.63 -6.97
N MET A 91 -13.34 6.38 -7.08
CA MET A 91 -13.91 5.39 -8.01
C MET A 91 -15.24 4.79 -7.55
N PHE A 92 -15.43 4.69 -6.24
CA PHE A 92 -16.63 4.12 -5.62
C PHE A 92 -17.48 5.17 -4.90
N ARG A 93 -17.05 6.43 -4.84
CA ARG A 93 -17.72 7.54 -4.14
C ARG A 93 -17.98 7.27 -2.66
N ARG A 94 -17.19 6.38 -2.07
CA ARG A 94 -17.27 5.92 -0.69
C ARG A 94 -15.87 5.60 -0.18
N PRO A 95 -15.55 5.89 1.09
CA PRO A 95 -14.27 5.47 1.65
C PRO A 95 -14.19 3.94 1.63
N ILE A 96 -12.97 3.42 1.49
CA ILE A 96 -12.71 1.97 1.46
C ILE A 96 -13.31 1.26 2.67
N ASP A 97 -13.31 1.92 3.82
CA ASP A 97 -13.86 1.33 5.05
C ASP A 97 -15.38 1.16 5.02
N ALA A 98 -16.08 1.97 4.21
CA ALA A 98 -17.54 1.95 4.02
C ALA A 98 -17.97 1.15 2.77
N LEU A 99 -17.04 0.46 2.11
CA LEU A 99 -17.40 -0.47 1.05
C LEU A 99 -18.04 -1.72 1.65
N ASP A 100 -19.21 -2.07 1.12
CA ASP A 100 -19.86 -3.36 1.33
C ASP A 100 -19.11 -4.38 0.46
N THR A 101 -18.10 -5.03 1.06
CA THR A 101 -17.21 -5.96 0.34
C THR A 101 -17.98 -7.16 -0.19
N GLN A 102 -19.02 -7.60 0.51
CA GLN A 102 -19.88 -8.68 0.05
C GLN A 102 -20.60 -8.30 -1.25
N LYS A 103 -21.31 -7.17 -1.27
CA LYS A 103 -21.97 -6.69 -2.50
C LYS A 103 -21.01 -6.37 -3.63
N LEU A 104 -19.84 -5.82 -3.29
CA LEU A 104 -18.81 -5.50 -4.29
C LEU A 104 -18.33 -6.77 -4.97
N ILE A 105 -18.12 -7.84 -4.21
CA ILE A 105 -17.64 -9.11 -4.75
C ILE A 105 -18.75 -9.89 -5.44
N GLU A 106 -20.02 -9.77 -5.05
CA GLU A 106 -21.17 -10.36 -5.77
C GLU A 106 -21.43 -9.72 -7.14
N ASP A 107 -21.08 -8.45 -7.34
CA ASP A 107 -21.18 -7.75 -8.62
C ASP A 107 -19.86 -7.81 -9.41
N ASP A 108 -19.82 -8.64 -10.45
CA ASP A 108 -18.66 -8.79 -11.34
C ASP A 108 -18.10 -7.46 -11.85
N ALA A 109 -18.95 -6.47 -12.14
CA ALA A 109 -18.49 -5.19 -12.65
C ALA A 109 -17.81 -4.32 -11.57
N GLN A 110 -18.24 -4.44 -10.31
CA GLN A 110 -17.61 -3.75 -9.18
C GLN A 110 -16.33 -4.45 -8.76
N PHE A 111 -16.33 -5.79 -8.76
CA PHE A 111 -15.11 -6.56 -8.50
C PHE A 111 -14.06 -6.30 -9.58
N GLU A 112 -14.45 -6.31 -10.86
CA GLU A 112 -13.58 -5.95 -11.98
C GLU A 112 -12.97 -4.54 -11.81
N LYS A 113 -13.80 -3.57 -11.38
CA LYS A 113 -13.31 -2.21 -11.08
C LYS A 113 -12.32 -2.21 -9.92
N LEU A 114 -12.58 -2.96 -8.86
CA LEU A 114 -11.67 -3.07 -7.72
C LEU A 114 -10.33 -3.69 -8.13
N CYS A 115 -10.34 -4.79 -8.90
CA CYS A 115 -9.13 -5.42 -9.43
C CYS A 115 -8.28 -4.44 -10.25
N ARG A 116 -8.92 -3.60 -11.10
CA ARG A 116 -8.20 -2.56 -11.86
C ARG A 116 -7.63 -1.47 -10.96
N VAL A 117 -8.38 -1.04 -9.94
CA VAL A 117 -7.88 -0.06 -8.97
C VAL A 117 -6.65 -0.59 -8.25
N ILE A 118 -6.72 -1.81 -7.70
CA ILE A 118 -5.59 -2.43 -7.00
C ILE A 118 -4.40 -2.60 -7.95
N SER A 119 -4.61 -3.17 -9.14
CA SER A 119 -3.53 -3.34 -10.12
C SER A 119 -2.83 -2.01 -10.47
N LEU A 120 -3.58 -0.92 -10.64
CA LEU A 120 -3.01 0.39 -10.90
C LEU A 120 -2.24 0.96 -9.70
N THR A 121 -2.75 0.78 -8.48
CA THR A 121 -2.09 1.28 -7.27
C THR A 121 -0.75 0.57 -7.05
N GLU A 122 -0.70 -0.76 -7.18
CA GLU A 122 0.55 -1.52 -7.01
C GLU A 122 1.55 -1.20 -8.14
N GLN A 123 1.11 -1.13 -9.40
CA GLN A 123 2.00 -0.73 -10.50
C GLN A 123 2.58 0.68 -10.29
N ARG A 124 1.83 1.58 -9.64
CA ARG A 124 2.35 2.89 -9.26
C ARG A 124 3.30 2.81 -8.07
N GLY A 125 2.98 2.02 -7.04
CA GLY A 125 3.86 1.73 -5.90
C GLY A 125 5.25 1.32 -6.38
N HIS A 126 5.31 0.29 -7.21
CA HIS A 126 6.54 -0.19 -7.85
C HIS A 126 7.30 0.90 -8.62
N ARG A 127 6.63 1.68 -9.48
CA ARG A 127 7.29 2.79 -10.20
C ARG A 127 7.85 3.84 -9.24
N GLN A 128 7.13 4.16 -8.17
CA GLN A 128 7.58 5.11 -7.16
C GLN A 128 8.80 4.59 -6.40
N VAL A 129 8.79 3.32 -6.01
CA VAL A 129 9.93 2.65 -5.35
C VAL A 129 11.16 2.69 -6.26
N HIS A 130 11.01 2.39 -7.55
CA HIS A 130 12.08 2.48 -8.53
C HIS A 130 12.70 3.90 -8.60
N ILE A 131 11.87 4.95 -8.59
CA ILE A 131 12.33 6.34 -8.56
C ILE A 131 13.08 6.63 -7.25
N LEU A 132 12.55 6.18 -6.11
CA LEU A 132 13.17 6.39 -4.79
C LEU A 132 14.53 5.69 -4.67
N LEU A 133 14.70 4.53 -5.29
CA LEU A 133 15.98 3.83 -5.35
C LEU A 133 17.05 4.54 -6.18
N ASN A 134 16.68 5.56 -6.94
CA ASN A 134 17.60 6.46 -7.63
C ASN A 134 17.82 7.79 -6.87
N HIS A 135 17.12 8.02 -5.75
CA HIS A 135 17.17 9.29 -5.04
C HIS A 135 18.33 9.35 -4.01
N PRO A 136 19.22 10.36 -4.04
CA PRO A 136 20.41 10.42 -3.19
C PRO A 136 20.13 10.35 -1.69
N ALA A 137 19.03 10.96 -1.23
CA ALA A 137 18.66 10.92 0.19
C ALA A 137 18.32 9.50 0.66
N VAL A 138 17.64 8.70 -0.18
CA VAL A 138 17.27 7.32 0.14
C VAL A 138 18.51 6.43 0.13
N LEU A 139 19.34 6.56 -0.92
CA LEU A 139 20.60 5.84 -1.07
C LEU A 139 21.58 6.06 0.10
N SER A 140 21.50 7.21 0.76
CA SER A 140 22.31 7.51 1.94
C SER A 140 21.91 6.73 3.20
N ASP A 141 20.71 6.17 3.25
CA ASP A 141 20.22 5.30 4.33
C ASP A 141 20.22 3.83 3.88
N LYS A 142 21.18 3.05 4.38
CA LYS A 142 21.39 1.65 3.98
C LYS A 142 20.20 0.75 4.34
N VAL A 143 19.52 1.03 5.46
CA VAL A 143 18.40 0.21 5.90
C VAL A 143 17.20 0.51 5.00
N LEU A 144 16.88 1.79 4.79
CA LEU A 144 15.75 2.19 3.95
C LEU A 144 15.95 1.77 2.49
N THR A 145 17.17 1.88 1.96
CA THR A 145 17.52 1.37 0.62
C THR A 145 17.27 -0.13 0.51
N ARG A 146 17.64 -0.90 1.54
CA ARG A 146 17.39 -2.35 1.56
C ARG A 146 15.90 -2.66 1.59
N ILE A 147 15.12 -1.93 2.39
CA ILE A 147 13.66 -2.07 2.43
C ILE A 147 13.08 -1.85 1.04
N PHE A 148 13.39 -0.72 0.39
CA PHE A 148 12.85 -0.42 -0.94
C PHE A 148 13.26 -1.44 -2.01
N ARG A 149 14.47 -2.03 -1.96
CA ARG A 149 14.86 -3.11 -2.89
C ARG A 149 14.06 -4.39 -2.68
N ILE A 150 13.67 -4.70 -1.45
CA ILE A 150 12.81 -5.84 -1.15
C ILE A 150 11.41 -5.56 -1.71
N ILE A 151 10.88 -4.37 -1.47
CA ILE A 151 9.57 -3.94 -1.97
C ILE A 151 9.56 -4.00 -3.51
N GLU A 152 10.54 -3.38 -4.18
CA GLU A 152 10.67 -3.39 -5.66
C GLU A 152 10.60 -4.81 -6.24
N LYS A 153 11.20 -5.79 -5.56
CA LYS A 153 11.18 -7.19 -5.99
C LYS A 153 9.83 -7.89 -5.72
N ASP A 154 9.17 -7.56 -4.61
CA ASP A 154 7.93 -8.21 -4.18
C ASP A 154 6.71 -7.68 -4.98
N GLU A 155 6.70 -6.39 -5.30
CA GLU A 155 5.60 -5.64 -5.93
C GLU A 155 5.03 -6.23 -7.23
N PRO A 156 5.82 -6.75 -8.20
CA PRO A 156 5.26 -7.39 -9.39
C PRO A 156 4.32 -8.55 -9.10
N SER A 157 4.51 -9.23 -7.97
CA SER A 157 3.62 -10.31 -7.53
C SER A 157 2.32 -9.81 -6.89
N HIS A 158 2.21 -8.51 -6.60
CA HIS A 158 1.05 -7.88 -5.98
C HIS A 158 -0.05 -7.53 -6.98
N TRP A 159 0.27 -6.99 -8.16
CA TRP A 159 -0.76 -6.75 -9.19
C TRP A 159 -1.06 -7.97 -10.09
N ALA A 160 -0.11 -8.90 -10.21
CA ALA A 160 -0.24 -10.06 -11.11
C ALA A 160 -1.52 -10.91 -10.87
N PRO A 161 -2.00 -11.15 -9.63
CA PRO A 161 -3.22 -11.92 -9.40
C PRO A 161 -4.46 -11.23 -9.95
N TYR A 162 -4.55 -9.90 -9.79
CA TYR A 162 -5.67 -9.10 -10.26
C TYR A 162 -5.67 -8.98 -11.79
N ASP A 163 -4.51 -8.75 -12.40
CA ASP A 163 -4.35 -8.77 -13.86
C ASP A 163 -4.68 -10.15 -14.45
N GLY A 164 -4.23 -11.22 -13.78
CA GLY A 164 -4.53 -12.60 -14.16
C GLY A 164 -6.03 -12.88 -14.14
N TRP A 165 -6.72 -12.46 -13.07
CA TRP A 165 -8.17 -12.58 -12.95
C TRP A 165 -8.90 -11.82 -14.06
N LEU A 166 -8.50 -10.56 -14.31
CA LEU A 166 -9.08 -9.73 -15.38
C LEU A 166 -8.93 -10.39 -16.76
N ARG A 167 -7.74 -10.92 -17.07
CA ARG A 167 -7.49 -11.63 -18.34
C ARG A 167 -8.31 -12.91 -18.46
N ALA A 168 -8.35 -13.73 -17.40
CA ALA A 168 -9.10 -14.99 -17.40
C ALA A 168 -10.61 -14.79 -17.63
N HIS A 169 -11.15 -13.65 -17.18
CA HIS A 169 -12.58 -13.31 -17.33
C HIS A 169 -12.88 -12.43 -18.55
N GLY A 170 -11.91 -12.25 -19.47
CA GLY A 170 -12.07 -11.45 -20.69
C GLY A 170 -12.32 -9.96 -20.44
N ARG A 171 -11.90 -9.45 -19.29
CA ARG A 171 -12.18 -8.09 -18.83
C ARG A 171 -11.09 -7.11 -19.30
N ARG A 172 -11.50 -5.88 -19.59
CA ARG A 172 -10.67 -4.87 -20.28
C ARG A 172 -9.59 -4.26 -19.39
N GLU A 173 -8.54 -3.78 -20.04
CA GLU A 173 -7.49 -2.93 -19.46
C GLU A 173 -8.05 -1.70 -18.71
N PRO A 174 -7.25 -1.10 -17.80
CA PRO A 174 -7.52 0.19 -17.18
C PRO A 174 -8.12 1.22 -18.13
N ARG A 175 -9.26 1.79 -17.74
CA ARG A 175 -9.89 2.90 -18.46
C ARG A 175 -8.97 4.12 -18.39
N TRP A 176 -8.95 4.93 -19.44
CA TRP A 176 -8.18 6.18 -19.45
C TRP A 176 -8.50 7.07 -18.24
N TRP A 177 -9.76 7.08 -17.81
CA TRP A 177 -10.20 7.81 -16.62
C TRP A 177 -9.55 7.28 -15.33
N GLU A 178 -9.40 5.96 -15.19
CA GLU A 178 -8.74 5.35 -14.02
C GLU A 178 -7.25 5.77 -13.98
N ARG A 179 -6.58 5.82 -15.14
CA ARG A 179 -5.20 6.34 -15.25
C ARG A 179 -5.11 7.84 -14.96
N ALA A 180 -6.14 8.60 -15.30
CA ALA A 180 -6.21 10.03 -14.99
C ALA A 180 -6.40 10.27 -13.49
N VAL A 181 -7.29 9.51 -12.84
CA VAL A 181 -7.50 9.55 -11.37
C VAL A 181 -6.22 9.18 -10.63
N ASP A 182 -5.57 8.09 -11.03
CA ASP A 182 -4.25 7.69 -10.52
C ASP A 182 -3.24 8.85 -10.59
N SER A 183 -3.10 9.47 -11.76
CA SER A 183 -2.23 10.63 -12.02
C SER A 183 -2.58 11.84 -11.17
N PHE A 184 -3.87 12.12 -10.99
CA PHE A 184 -4.36 13.20 -10.14
C PHE A 184 -3.99 12.97 -8.67
N ILE A 185 -4.31 11.80 -8.10
CA ILE A 185 -4.02 11.46 -6.69
C ILE A 185 -2.52 11.55 -6.41
N HIS A 186 -1.72 10.99 -7.31
CA HIS A 186 -0.26 11.05 -7.18
C HIS A 186 0.27 12.48 -7.24
N SER A 187 -0.24 13.30 -8.16
CA SER A 187 0.15 14.72 -8.27
C SER A 187 -0.29 15.53 -7.04
N GLU A 188 -1.49 15.27 -6.52
CA GLU A 188 -1.97 15.87 -5.27
C GLU A 188 -1.04 15.52 -4.10
N LEU A 189 -0.65 14.25 -3.98
CA LEU A 189 0.28 13.80 -2.95
C LEU A 189 1.64 14.50 -3.09
N LEU A 190 2.22 14.52 -4.29
CA LEU A 190 3.57 15.05 -4.52
C LEU A 190 3.67 16.57 -4.44
N PHE A 191 2.69 17.30 -4.97
CA PHE A 191 2.78 18.76 -5.13
C PHE A 191 2.01 19.55 -4.08
N VAL A 192 1.12 18.91 -3.32
CA VAL A 192 0.32 19.59 -2.30
C VAL A 192 0.61 19.00 -0.92
N LYS A 193 0.37 17.70 -0.74
CA LYS A 193 0.43 17.06 0.59
C LYS A 193 1.85 16.95 1.11
N LEU A 194 2.79 16.47 0.29
CA LEU A 194 4.19 16.34 0.67
C LEU A 194 4.82 17.70 1.03
N PRO A 195 4.70 18.77 0.22
CA PRO A 195 5.24 20.08 0.60
C PRO A 195 4.63 20.62 1.89
N PHE A 196 3.31 20.50 2.05
CA PHE A 196 2.62 20.94 3.26
C PHE A 196 3.12 20.20 4.51
N LEU A 197 3.18 18.86 4.47
CA LEU A 197 3.67 18.05 5.58
C LEU A 197 5.17 18.28 5.84
N PHE A 198 5.96 18.47 4.79
CA PHE A 198 7.39 18.70 4.89
C PHE A 198 7.68 20.02 5.60
N LEU A 199 7.02 21.11 5.17
CA LEU A 199 7.21 22.46 5.68
C LEU A 199 6.57 22.70 7.04
N ASN A 200 5.56 21.91 7.44
CA ASN A 200 4.90 22.05 8.73
C ASN A 200 5.72 21.35 9.85
N PRO A 201 6.38 22.10 10.75
CA PRO A 201 7.17 21.50 11.83
C PRO A 201 6.31 20.92 12.96
N PHE A 202 5.01 21.25 13.01
CA PHE A 202 4.10 20.87 14.09
C PHE A 202 3.38 19.54 13.86
N VAL A 203 3.69 18.84 12.77
CA VAL A 203 3.17 17.49 12.52
C VAL A 203 3.61 16.58 13.66
N ARG A 204 2.64 16.15 14.47
CA ARG A 204 2.86 15.28 15.61
C ARG A 204 3.32 13.89 15.16
N ARG A 205 4.04 13.20 16.02
CA ARG A 205 4.30 11.76 15.87
C ARG A 205 3.16 10.97 16.50
N ARG A 206 2.95 9.75 16.01
CA ARG A 206 2.01 8.82 16.64
C ARG A 206 2.48 8.48 18.05
N THR A 207 1.53 8.22 18.94
CA THR A 207 1.81 7.72 20.30
C THR A 207 1.88 6.20 20.34
N ASN A 208 1.10 5.53 19.49
CA ASN A 208 1.04 4.08 19.36
C ASN A 208 1.25 3.64 17.91
N TRP A 209 1.76 2.42 17.74
CA TRP A 209 1.82 1.77 16.43
C TRP A 209 0.43 1.51 15.87
N ALA A 210 0.31 1.48 14.55
CA ALA A 210 -0.98 1.22 13.90
C ALA A 210 -1.49 -0.20 14.17
N ASP A 211 -0.59 -1.16 14.35
CA ASP A 211 -0.87 -2.57 14.66
C ASP A 211 -1.06 -2.87 16.15
N ALA A 212 -1.02 -1.87 17.05
CA ALA A 212 -1.03 -2.12 18.49
C ALA A 212 -2.32 -2.79 19.03
N GLY A 213 -3.43 -2.67 18.30
CA GLY A 213 -4.72 -3.30 18.64
C GLY A 213 -5.04 -4.56 17.85
N GLU A 214 -4.12 -5.03 17.00
CA GLU A 214 -4.35 -6.19 16.15
C GLU A 214 -4.01 -7.49 16.89
N PRO A 215 -4.82 -8.56 16.74
CA PRO A 215 -4.44 -9.86 17.25
C PRO A 215 -3.13 -10.34 16.62
N LEU A 216 -2.24 -10.91 17.43
CA LEU A 216 -0.99 -11.51 16.96
C LEU A 216 -1.32 -12.71 16.06
N HIS A 217 -1.38 -12.50 14.74
CA HIS A 217 -1.39 -13.62 13.81
C HIS A 217 0.01 -14.23 13.78
N PRO A 218 0.18 -15.51 14.18
CA PRO A 218 1.47 -16.16 14.11
C PRO A 218 1.89 -16.23 12.65
N VAL A 219 3.04 -15.63 12.33
CA VAL A 219 3.71 -15.86 11.04
C VAL A 219 3.99 -17.35 10.97
N ARG A 220 3.27 -18.07 10.11
CA ARG A 220 3.65 -19.44 9.74
C ARG A 220 4.95 -19.33 8.96
N VAL A 221 6.06 -19.47 9.67
CA VAL A 221 7.35 -19.72 9.04
C VAL A 221 7.21 -21.08 8.37
N ALA A 222 7.12 -21.09 7.04
CA ALA A 222 7.23 -22.33 6.29
C ALA A 222 8.58 -22.94 6.63
N ALA A 223 8.57 -24.03 7.38
CA ALA A 223 9.76 -24.84 7.61
C ALA A 223 10.20 -25.35 6.23
N ALA A 224 11.38 -24.94 5.79
CA ALA A 224 12.03 -25.56 4.65
C ALA A 224 12.34 -27.01 5.03
N ALA A 225 11.72 -27.94 4.32
CA ALA A 225 12.10 -29.35 4.29
C ALA A 225 13.08 -29.57 3.13
#